data_AF-A0AAD5K2N4-F1
#
_entry.id   AF-A0AAD5K2N4-F1
#
_cell.length_a   1.000
_cell.length_b   1.000
_cell.length_c   1.000
_cell.angle_alpha   90.00
_cell.angle_beta   90.00
_cell.angle_gamma   90.00
#
_symmetry.space_group_name_H-M   'P 1'
#
loop_
_entity.id
_entity.type
_entity.pdbx_description
1 polymer ?
#
loop_
_entity_poly.entity_id
_entity_poly.type
_entity_poly.pdbx_seq_one_letter_code
_entity_poly.pdbx_strand_id
1 'polypeptide(L)'
;MAQASPLVKKKFFTELPKLKILSRPDDGRSEVTVYVKGFLAQGESPERFEDWLHSHQLLALNSPHKWGPAALGYSWPSGSPLSQVPVPLATLGSAAYLVSRNWQRLSRLRLPTPASIAGALAVDIGLHAARLAYQFSTATRESHERAEMLAWRLLDLRRKHDTLRVVGHSLGCRHIVEACSLMHHEERPDAIHLCAPALVASDIIPLIRPGTGGLGRSKTVIYYSKKDLILGIMFRALVGGDQAIGEIGLDVNNIELDSSVKLIDASHSLGWQRAHTQYAEKFHYFAHAPTQIIKKISPNSNSSNITTHS
;
A
#
# COMPACT_ATOMS: atom_id res chain seq x y z
N MET A 1 36.07 -31.24 23.53
CA MET A 1 36.08 -29.91 22.87
C MET A 1 34.65 -29.57 22.52
N ALA A 2 34.00 -28.70 23.29
CA ALA A 2 32.63 -28.28 23.05
C ALA A 2 32.61 -27.24 21.91
N GLN A 3 31.90 -27.54 20.82
CA GLN A 3 31.67 -26.58 19.74
C GLN A 3 30.78 -25.46 20.27
N ALA A 4 31.33 -24.25 20.35
CA ALA A 4 30.57 -23.05 20.67
C ALA A 4 29.53 -22.81 19.57
N SER A 5 28.25 -22.84 19.92
CA SER A 5 27.16 -22.47 19.01
C SER A 5 27.35 -21.03 18.54
N PRO A 6 27.12 -20.73 17.24
CA PRO A 6 27.28 -19.38 16.74
C PRO A 6 26.30 -18.44 17.42
N LEU A 7 26.83 -17.38 18.04
CA LEU A 7 26.07 -16.26 18.58
C LEU A 7 25.21 -15.67 17.47
N VAL A 8 23.91 -15.99 17.49
CA VAL A 8 22.89 -15.30 16.71
C VAL A 8 22.88 -13.84 17.17
N LYS A 9 23.55 -12.95 16.42
CA LYS A 9 23.47 -11.50 16.62
C LYS A 9 22.00 -11.10 16.50
N LYS A 10 21.33 -10.92 17.64
CA LYS A 10 20.02 -10.27 17.74
C LYS A 10 20.18 -8.84 17.19
N LYS A 11 19.74 -8.60 15.96
CA LYS A 11 19.60 -7.24 15.42
C LYS A 11 18.42 -6.59 16.16
N PHE A 12 18.73 -5.84 17.22
CA PHE A 12 17.76 -5.03 17.97
C PHE A 12 17.38 -3.72 17.25
N PHE A 13 17.93 -3.45 16.07
CA PHE A 13 17.60 -2.27 15.28
C PHE A 13 16.52 -2.63 14.27
N THR A 14 15.33 -2.04 14.43
CA THR A 14 14.32 -2.01 13.38
C THR A 14 14.92 -1.30 12.16
N GLU A 15 14.87 -1.93 10.99
CA GLU A 15 15.39 -1.31 9.77
C GLU A 15 14.61 -0.02 9.49
N LEU A 16 15.33 1.08 9.31
CA LEU A 16 14.73 2.36 8.96
C LEU A 16 14.17 2.30 7.54
N PRO A 17 13.06 3.02 7.26
CA PRO A 17 12.57 3.20 5.90
C PRO A 17 13.66 3.70 4.95
N LYS A 18 13.66 3.18 3.72
CA LYS A 18 14.65 3.49 2.68
C LYS A 18 13.99 3.93 1.40
N LEU A 19 14.50 5.01 0.82
CA LEU A 19 14.24 5.42 -0.56
C LEU A 19 15.29 4.79 -1.47
N LYS A 20 14.84 4.01 -2.44
CA LYS A 20 15.65 3.39 -3.49
C LYS A 20 15.38 4.12 -4.80
N ILE A 21 16.42 4.55 -5.50
CA ILE A 21 16.28 5.10 -6.85
C ILE A 21 15.93 3.95 -7.79
N LEU A 22 14.84 4.07 -8.54
CA LEU A 22 14.40 3.08 -9.54
C LEU A 22 14.80 3.50 -10.95
N SER A 23 14.70 4.80 -11.24
CA SER A 23 15.10 5.40 -12.51
C SER A 23 15.52 6.85 -12.31
N ARG A 24 16.50 7.31 -13.09
CA ARG A 24 16.97 8.71 -13.11
C ARG A 24 16.56 9.36 -14.44
N PRO A 25 16.22 10.65 -14.46
CA PRO A 25 16.03 11.38 -15.71
C PRO A 25 17.38 11.64 -16.39
N ASP A 26 17.40 11.60 -17.73
CA ASP A 26 18.54 12.10 -18.53
C ASP A 26 18.47 13.62 -18.72
N ASP A 27 17.28 14.22 -18.67
CA ASP A 27 17.07 15.66 -18.84
C ASP A 27 15.99 16.21 -17.89
N GLY A 28 16.38 17.23 -17.12
CA GLY A 28 15.66 18.46 -16.73
C GLY A 28 14.20 18.49 -16.26
N ARG A 29 13.42 17.42 -16.32
CA ARG A 29 12.04 17.42 -15.82
C ARG A 29 12.04 17.17 -14.32
N SER A 30 11.63 18.20 -13.59
CA SER A 30 11.48 18.29 -12.14
C SER A 30 10.36 17.40 -11.56
N GLU A 31 9.87 16.38 -12.28
CA GLU A 31 8.83 15.45 -11.80
C GLU A 31 9.45 14.18 -11.22
N VAL A 32 8.94 13.71 -10.09
CA VAL A 32 9.31 12.42 -9.48
C VAL A 32 8.09 11.63 -9.02
N THR A 33 8.11 10.33 -9.26
CA THR A 33 7.11 9.38 -8.73
C THR A 33 7.69 8.54 -7.59
N VAL A 34 6.99 8.45 -6.47
CA VAL A 34 7.35 7.58 -5.33
C VAL A 34 6.38 6.41 -5.23
N TYR A 35 6.90 5.19 -5.32
CA TYR A 35 6.17 3.94 -5.10
C TYR A 35 6.32 3.49 -3.66
N VAL A 36 5.25 3.58 -2.87
CA VAL A 36 5.20 3.17 -1.46
C VAL A 36 4.77 1.72 -1.38
N LYS A 37 5.66 0.87 -0.87
CA LYS A 37 5.42 -0.57 -0.78
C LYS A 37 4.35 -0.89 0.27
N GLY A 38 3.61 -1.95 0.01
CA GLY A 38 2.59 -2.48 0.92
C GLY A 38 3.13 -3.41 2.00
N PHE A 39 2.23 -4.25 2.52
CA PHE A 39 2.56 -5.33 3.43
C PHE A 39 3.56 -6.29 2.78
N LEU A 40 4.70 -6.51 3.42
CA LEU A 40 5.71 -7.47 2.98
C LEU A 40 5.36 -8.86 3.52
N ALA A 41 4.98 -9.77 2.62
CA ALA A 41 4.84 -11.17 2.98
C ALA A 41 6.23 -11.81 3.20
N GLN A 42 6.28 -12.91 3.97
CA GLN A 42 7.54 -13.62 4.21
C GLN A 42 8.13 -14.12 2.89
N GLY A 43 9.37 -13.71 2.59
CA GLY A 43 10.06 -14.03 1.33
C GLY A 43 10.04 -12.90 0.29
N GLU A 44 9.26 -11.85 0.50
CA GLU A 44 9.34 -10.65 -0.31
C GLU A 44 10.50 -9.76 0.14
N SER A 45 11.38 -9.41 -0.80
CA SER A 45 12.45 -8.44 -0.52
C SER A 45 11.86 -7.02 -0.45
N PRO A 46 12.20 -6.21 0.57
CA PRO A 46 11.81 -4.80 0.63
C PRO A 46 12.32 -4.00 -0.58
N GLU A 47 13.35 -4.49 -1.27
CA GLU A 47 13.99 -3.81 -2.41
C GLU A 47 13.39 -4.16 -3.77
N ARG A 48 12.44 -5.09 -3.80
CA ARG A 48 11.82 -5.62 -5.00
C ARG A 48 10.73 -4.67 -5.52
N PHE A 49 11.01 -3.98 -6.63
CA PHE A 49 10.16 -2.95 -7.26
C PHE A 49 10.06 -3.13 -8.79
N GLU A 50 10.46 -4.28 -9.34
CA GLU A 50 10.60 -4.47 -10.78
C GLU A 50 9.26 -4.34 -11.50
N ASP A 51 8.18 -4.87 -10.92
CA ASP A 51 6.83 -4.77 -11.49
C ASP A 51 6.35 -3.31 -11.54
N TRP A 52 6.66 -2.52 -10.50
CA TRP A 52 6.38 -1.08 -10.48
C TRP A 52 7.21 -0.33 -11.51
N LEU A 53 8.49 -0.66 -11.61
CA LEU A 53 9.39 -0.05 -12.58
C LEU A 53 8.97 -0.35 -14.02
N HIS A 54 8.52 -1.59 -14.30
CA HIS A 54 7.99 -1.98 -15.60
C HIS A 54 6.77 -1.12 -15.98
N SER A 55 5.77 -1.03 -15.10
CA SER A 55 4.61 -0.16 -15.32
C SER A 55 4.99 1.32 -15.44
N HIS A 56 5.94 1.80 -14.64
CA HIS A 56 6.43 3.18 -14.69
C HIS A 56 7.04 3.51 -16.05
N GLN A 57 7.89 2.62 -16.58
CA GLN A 57 8.51 2.79 -17.89
C GLN A 57 7.47 2.89 -19.00
N LEU A 58 6.46 2.01 -18.98
CA LEU A 58 5.36 2.07 -19.95
C LEU A 58 4.55 3.37 -19.82
N LEU A 59 4.29 3.86 -18.61
CA LEU A 59 3.60 5.13 -18.39
C LEU A 59 4.43 6.36 -18.81
N ALA A 60 5.75 6.31 -18.62
CA ALA A 60 6.66 7.36 -19.04
C ALA A 60 6.79 7.43 -20.58
N LEU A 61 6.78 6.27 -21.25
CA LEU A 61 6.83 6.18 -22.71
C LEU A 61 5.49 6.51 -23.38
N ASN A 62 4.36 6.32 -22.68
CA ASN A 62 3.03 6.50 -23.25
C ASN A 62 2.59 7.98 -23.24
N SER A 63 2.46 8.55 -24.44
CA SER A 63 2.14 9.98 -24.69
C SER A 63 0.88 10.52 -23.99
N PRO A 64 -0.21 9.75 -23.77
CA PRO A 64 -1.38 10.22 -23.01
C PRO A 64 -1.11 10.45 -21.53
N HIS A 65 -0.19 9.70 -20.90
CA HIS A 65 0.06 9.79 -19.46
C HIS A 65 1.10 10.85 -19.14
N LYS A 66 2.14 10.99 -19.98
CA LYS A 66 3.25 11.96 -19.82
C LYS A 66 3.93 11.90 -18.45
N TRP A 67 4.09 10.72 -17.87
CA TRP A 67 4.76 10.60 -16.58
C TRP A 67 6.25 10.96 -16.70
N GLY A 68 6.79 11.60 -15.65
CA GLY A 68 8.22 11.84 -15.55
C GLY A 68 9.01 10.51 -15.49
N PRO A 69 10.22 10.45 -16.07
CA PRO A 69 11.00 9.22 -16.07
C PRO A 69 11.59 8.89 -14.69
N ALA A 70 11.67 9.85 -13.76
CA ALA A 70 12.24 9.64 -12.44
C ALA A 70 11.27 8.90 -11.50
N ALA A 71 11.74 7.80 -10.91
CA ALA A 71 10.98 7.03 -9.94
C ALA A 71 11.82 6.60 -8.74
N LEU A 72 11.20 6.59 -7.57
CA LEU A 72 11.77 6.15 -6.30
C LEU A 72 10.87 5.05 -5.70
N GLY A 73 11.47 4.03 -5.08
CA GLY A 73 10.79 3.04 -4.27
C GLY A 73 10.96 3.38 -2.80
N TYR A 74 9.87 3.51 -2.06
CA TYR A 74 9.87 3.68 -0.62
C TYR A 74 9.49 2.37 0.05
N SER A 75 10.48 1.79 0.74
CA SER A 75 10.29 0.60 1.57
C SER A 75 10.27 1.01 3.03
N TRP A 76 9.39 0.40 3.81
CA TRP A 76 9.26 0.59 5.25
C TRP A 76 9.07 -0.77 5.91
N PRO A 77 9.38 -0.92 7.20
CA PRO A 77 9.26 -2.20 7.90
C PRO A 77 7.79 -2.53 8.18
N SER A 78 7.05 -2.87 7.11
CA SER A 78 5.66 -3.33 7.15
C SER A 78 5.53 -4.81 7.56
N GLY A 79 6.65 -5.47 7.83
CA GLY A 79 6.73 -6.84 8.33
C GLY A 79 8.19 -7.18 8.62
N SER A 80 8.48 -7.78 9.78
CA SER A 80 9.84 -8.24 10.08
C SER A 80 10.00 -9.70 9.65
N PRO A 81 11.01 -10.05 8.82
CA PRO A 81 11.36 -11.45 8.57
C PRO A 81 11.79 -12.17 9.87
N LEU A 82 12.14 -11.40 10.89
CA LEU A 82 12.55 -11.83 12.23
C LEU A 82 11.49 -11.56 13.30
N SER A 83 10.25 -11.20 12.92
CA SER A 83 9.13 -11.22 13.88
C SER A 83 8.91 -12.65 14.30
N GLN A 84 9.66 -13.07 15.32
CA GLN A 84 9.32 -14.16 16.20
C GLN A 84 7.92 -13.82 16.68
N VAL A 85 6.92 -14.42 16.04
CA VAL A 85 5.60 -14.56 16.66
C VAL A 85 5.91 -15.00 18.08
N PRO A 86 5.51 -14.26 19.13
CA PRO A 86 5.67 -14.76 20.48
C PRO A 86 4.92 -16.07 20.48
N VAL A 87 5.67 -17.16 20.41
CA VAL A 87 5.11 -18.50 20.45
C VAL A 87 4.40 -18.53 21.77
N PRO A 88 3.06 -18.61 21.81
CA PRO A 88 2.39 -18.59 23.07
C PRO A 88 2.66 -19.99 23.65
N LEU A 89 3.76 -20.12 24.40
CA LEU A 89 4.25 -21.39 24.93
C LEU A 89 3.19 -22.07 25.78
N ALA A 90 2.25 -21.29 26.36
CA ALA A 90 1.07 -21.79 27.04
C ALA A 90 0.06 -22.45 26.07
N THR A 91 -0.19 -21.88 24.88
CA THR A 91 -1.12 -22.43 23.89
C THR A 91 -0.50 -23.57 23.09
N LEU A 92 0.79 -23.47 22.72
CA LEU A 92 1.53 -24.61 22.19
C LEU A 92 1.73 -25.70 23.23
N GLY A 93 1.97 -25.36 24.49
CA GLY A 93 2.05 -26.31 25.59
C GLY A 93 0.73 -27.02 25.82
N SER A 94 -0.40 -26.31 25.72
CA SER A 94 -1.75 -26.88 25.85
C SER A 94 -2.14 -27.71 24.62
N ALA A 95 -1.81 -27.24 23.41
CA ALA A 95 -2.02 -27.98 22.17
C ALA A 95 -1.12 -29.22 22.12
N ALA A 96 0.16 -29.10 22.45
CA ALA A 96 1.10 -30.23 22.55
C ALA A 96 0.73 -31.16 23.71
N TYR A 97 0.15 -30.67 24.81
CA TYR A 97 -0.37 -31.50 25.89
C TYR A 97 -1.63 -32.27 25.47
N LEU A 98 -2.57 -31.63 24.78
CA LEU A 98 -3.76 -32.30 24.23
C LEU A 98 -3.39 -33.28 23.11
N VAL A 99 -2.47 -32.89 22.22
CA VAL A 99 -1.92 -33.74 21.17
C VAL A 99 -1.12 -34.88 21.78
N SER A 100 -0.24 -34.66 22.78
CA SER A 100 0.55 -35.74 23.41
C SER A 100 -0.32 -36.68 24.26
N ARG A 101 -1.34 -36.17 24.95
CA ARG A 101 -2.33 -36.98 25.66
C ARG A 101 -3.18 -37.82 24.70
N ASN A 102 -3.54 -37.26 23.55
CA ASN A 102 -4.20 -38.00 22.48
C ASN A 102 -3.23 -38.93 21.74
N TRP A 103 -1.95 -38.58 21.62
CA TRP A 103 -0.89 -39.37 20.99
C TRP A 103 -0.53 -40.58 21.85
N GLN A 104 -0.49 -40.44 23.18
CA GLN A 104 -0.36 -41.58 24.09
C GLN A 104 -1.55 -42.54 23.96
N ARG A 105 -2.77 -42.02 23.73
CA ARG A 105 -3.96 -42.85 23.43
C ARG A 105 -3.93 -43.46 22.02
N LEU A 106 -3.43 -42.73 21.03
CA LEU A 106 -3.28 -43.15 19.63
C LEU A 106 -2.06 -44.05 19.40
N SER A 107 -1.05 -44.04 20.27
CA SER A 107 0.14 -44.91 20.17
C SER A 107 -0.19 -46.40 20.31
N ARG A 108 -1.42 -46.71 20.76
CA ARG A 108 -2.00 -48.06 20.77
C ARG A 108 -2.90 -48.36 19.57
N LEU A 109 -3.18 -47.38 18.71
CA LEU A 109 -4.00 -47.54 17.49
C LEU A 109 -3.11 -47.31 16.25
N ARG A 110 -2.91 -48.39 15.50
CA ARG A 110 -2.25 -48.38 14.19
C ARG A 110 -2.97 -47.42 13.24
N LEU A 111 -2.16 -46.68 12.47
CA LEU A 111 -2.46 -45.76 11.35
C LEU A 111 -3.14 -44.43 11.72
N PRO A 112 -2.70 -43.30 11.11
CA PRO A 112 -3.31 -41.98 11.32
C PRO A 112 -4.76 -42.00 10.87
N THR A 113 -5.68 -41.67 11.77
CA THR A 113 -7.11 -41.58 11.44
C THR A 113 -7.38 -40.31 10.64
N PRO A 114 -8.37 -40.28 9.73
CA PRO A 114 -8.77 -39.06 9.02
C PRO A 114 -9.03 -37.87 9.95
N ALA A 115 -9.57 -38.12 11.15
CA ALA A 115 -9.78 -37.10 12.18
C ALA A 115 -8.47 -36.48 12.70
N SER A 116 -7.41 -37.29 12.86
CA SER A 116 -6.10 -36.78 13.28
C SER A 116 -5.43 -35.92 12.21
N ILE A 117 -5.60 -36.29 10.93
CA ILE A 117 -5.12 -35.50 9.79
C ILE A 117 -5.86 -34.17 9.71
N ALA A 118 -7.20 -34.20 9.81
CA ALA A 118 -8.02 -33.00 9.82
C ALA A 118 -7.68 -32.08 11.01
N GLY A 119 -7.43 -32.65 12.18
CA GLY A 119 -6.99 -31.90 13.36
C GLY A 119 -5.63 -31.22 13.17
N ALA A 120 -4.65 -31.92 12.59
CA ALA A 120 -3.35 -31.33 12.28
C ALA A 120 -3.46 -30.19 11.26
N LEU A 121 -4.23 -30.38 10.18
CA LEU A 121 -4.49 -29.34 9.18
C LEU A 121 -5.17 -28.12 9.79
N ALA A 122 -6.13 -28.32 10.69
CA ALA A 122 -6.81 -27.22 11.37
C ALA A 122 -5.87 -26.41 12.27
N VAL A 123 -4.95 -27.08 12.99
CA VAL A 123 -3.93 -26.42 13.81
C VAL A 123 -2.96 -25.62 12.94
N ASP A 124 -2.49 -26.18 11.84
CA ASP A 124 -1.56 -25.49 10.92
C ASP A 124 -2.23 -24.26 10.30
N ILE A 125 -3.47 -24.40 9.79
CA ILE A 125 -4.25 -23.28 9.25
C ILE A 125 -4.45 -22.20 10.32
N GLY A 126 -4.80 -22.59 11.56
CA GLY A 126 -4.98 -21.68 12.67
C GLY A 126 -3.70 -20.91 13.02
N LEU A 127 -2.55 -21.59 13.05
CA LEU A 127 -1.25 -20.98 13.33
C LEU A 127 -0.84 -19.98 12.24
N HIS A 128 -1.04 -20.35 10.97
CA HIS A 128 -0.78 -19.46 9.85
C HIS A 128 -1.70 -18.22 9.87
N ALA A 129 -2.99 -18.41 10.14
CA ALA A 129 -3.95 -17.31 10.25
C ALA A 129 -3.60 -16.36 11.41
N ALA A 130 -3.31 -16.89 12.60
CA ALA A 130 -2.90 -16.10 13.77
C ALA A 130 -1.61 -15.31 13.51
N ARG A 131 -0.65 -15.93 12.80
CA ARG A 131 0.58 -15.26 12.39
C ARG A 131 0.33 -14.12 11.41
N LEU A 132 -0.49 -14.34 10.38
CA LEU A 132 -0.87 -13.29 9.43
C LEU A 132 -1.60 -12.15 10.14
N ALA A 133 -2.50 -12.46 11.07
CA ALA A 133 -3.19 -11.47 11.89
C ALA A 133 -2.22 -10.62 12.71
N TYR A 134 -1.26 -11.26 13.37
CA TYR A 134 -0.23 -10.56 14.13
C TYR A 134 0.64 -9.67 13.24
N GLN A 135 1.08 -10.17 12.09
CA GLN A 135 1.89 -9.41 11.14
C GLN A 135 1.11 -8.22 10.59
N PHE A 136 -0.15 -8.41 10.23
CA PHE A 136 -1.02 -7.36 9.75
C PHE A 136 -1.30 -6.29 10.81
N SER A 137 -1.60 -6.69 12.05
CA SER A 137 -1.79 -5.77 13.18
C SER A 137 -0.51 -4.95 13.45
N THR A 138 0.65 -5.61 13.42
CA THR A 138 1.95 -4.93 13.56
C THR A 138 2.16 -3.93 12.41
N ALA A 139 1.91 -4.34 11.16
CA ALA A 139 2.06 -3.49 10.00
C ALA A 139 1.14 -2.26 10.05
N THR A 140 -0.11 -2.44 10.50
CA THR A 140 -1.07 -1.36 10.72
C THR A 140 -0.54 -0.36 11.75
N ARG A 141 -0.04 -0.84 12.89
CA ARG A 141 0.56 0.02 13.92
C ARG A 141 1.79 0.78 13.38
N GLU A 142 2.72 0.07 12.75
CA GLU A 142 3.94 0.68 12.19
C GLU A 142 3.62 1.69 11.07
N SER A 143 2.53 1.48 10.32
CA SER A 143 2.08 2.43 9.28
C SER A 143 1.70 3.79 9.88
N HIS A 144 1.14 3.80 11.09
CA HIS A 144 0.79 5.00 11.84
C HIS A 144 2.03 5.59 12.54
N GLU A 145 2.78 4.78 13.29
CA GLU A 145 3.95 5.23 14.06
C GLU A 145 5.06 5.84 13.16
N ARG A 146 5.16 5.40 11.90
CA ARG A 146 6.17 5.89 10.96
C ARG A 146 5.64 6.90 9.96
N ALA A 147 4.35 7.24 10.02
CA ALA A 147 3.70 8.14 9.08
C ALA A 147 4.43 9.48 8.97
N GLU A 148 4.91 10.00 10.11
CA GLU A 148 5.69 11.24 10.18
C GLU A 148 6.95 11.17 9.31
N MET A 149 7.67 10.04 9.33
CA MET A 149 8.88 9.88 8.53
C MET A 149 8.57 9.90 7.02
N LEU A 150 7.47 9.29 6.59
CA LEU A 150 7.03 9.38 5.20
C LEU A 150 6.63 10.82 4.85
N ALA A 151 5.87 11.51 5.72
CA ALA A 151 5.47 12.90 5.51
C ALA A 151 6.69 13.82 5.31
N TRP A 152 7.71 13.70 6.18
CA TRP A 152 8.97 14.43 6.05
C TRP A 152 9.69 14.16 4.71
N ARG A 153 9.72 12.90 4.26
CA ARG A 153 10.35 12.53 2.98
C ARG A 153 9.58 13.09 1.79
N LEU A 154 8.25 13.04 1.83
CA LEU A 154 7.42 13.61 0.77
C LEU A 154 7.57 15.14 0.71
N LEU A 155 7.64 15.80 1.86
CA LEU A 155 7.89 17.25 1.94
C LEU A 155 9.26 17.64 1.36
N ASP A 156 10.32 16.90 1.71
CA ASP A 156 11.67 17.11 1.17
C ASP A 156 11.71 16.94 -0.36
N LEU A 157 11.05 15.90 -0.88
CA LEU A 157 10.92 15.71 -2.33
C LEU A 157 10.10 16.83 -2.98
N ARG A 158 9.01 17.28 -2.35
CA ARG A 158 8.16 18.35 -2.88
C ARG A 158 8.91 19.68 -3.01
N ARG A 159 9.89 19.94 -2.13
CA ARG A 159 10.77 21.11 -2.18
C ARG A 159 11.81 21.04 -3.31
N LYS A 160 12.16 19.82 -3.75
CA LYS A 160 13.19 19.57 -4.77
C LYS A 160 12.64 19.39 -6.18
N HIS A 161 11.35 19.12 -6.29
CA HIS A 161 10.67 18.71 -7.51
C HIS A 161 9.42 19.56 -7.73
N ASP A 162 9.18 20.04 -8.95
CA ASP A 162 7.99 20.86 -9.25
C ASP A 162 6.72 20.02 -9.19
N THR A 163 6.84 18.72 -9.48
CA THR A 163 5.74 17.75 -9.43
C THR A 163 6.15 16.50 -8.67
N LEU A 164 5.40 16.15 -7.63
CA LEU A 164 5.55 14.93 -6.85
C LEU A 164 4.30 14.08 -6.99
N ARG A 165 4.48 12.84 -7.45
CA ARG A 165 3.42 11.84 -7.55
C ARG A 165 3.71 10.69 -6.59
N VAL A 166 2.70 10.17 -5.91
CA VAL A 166 2.86 9.04 -4.98
C VAL A 166 1.88 7.93 -5.34
N VAL A 167 2.39 6.70 -5.41
CA VAL A 167 1.60 5.50 -5.69
C VAL A 167 1.78 4.53 -4.52
N GLY A 168 0.70 4.17 -3.84
CA GLY A 168 0.70 3.19 -2.77
C GLY A 168 -0.01 1.91 -3.17
N HIS A 169 0.34 0.81 -2.52
CA HIS A 169 -0.36 -0.46 -2.68
C HIS A 169 -0.69 -1.11 -1.35
N SER A 170 -1.89 -1.69 -1.21
CA SER A 170 -2.29 -2.45 -0.02
C SER A 170 -2.13 -1.60 1.25
N LEU A 171 -1.42 -2.10 2.28
CA LEU A 171 -1.12 -1.33 3.49
C LEU A 171 -0.24 -0.07 3.26
N GLY A 172 0.46 0.01 2.14
CA GLY A 172 1.18 1.22 1.75
C GLY A 172 0.24 2.40 1.50
N CYS A 173 -1.01 2.13 1.10
CA CYS A 173 -2.06 3.14 1.00
C CYS A 173 -2.40 3.73 2.37
N ARG A 174 -2.52 2.89 3.41
CA ARG A 174 -2.76 3.36 4.77
C ARG A 174 -1.62 4.27 5.24
N HIS A 175 -0.37 3.84 5.02
CA HIS A 175 0.80 4.64 5.38
C HIS A 175 0.82 6.02 4.69
N ILE A 176 0.41 6.10 3.42
CA ILE A 176 0.24 7.39 2.71
C ILE A 176 -0.87 8.23 3.33
N VAL A 177 -2.03 7.63 3.63
CA VAL A 177 -3.18 8.33 4.23
C VAL A 177 -2.77 8.95 5.56
N GLU A 178 -2.13 8.17 6.43
CA GLU A 178 -1.61 8.63 7.72
C GLU A 178 -0.59 9.77 7.52
N ALA A 179 0.37 9.62 6.59
CA ALA A 179 1.36 10.65 6.30
C ALA A 179 0.72 11.96 5.79
N CYS A 180 -0.25 11.87 4.88
CA CYS A 180 -0.94 13.04 4.34
C CYS A 180 -1.83 13.74 5.37
N SER A 181 -2.33 13.01 6.37
CA SER A 181 -3.09 13.59 7.49
C SER A 181 -2.25 14.53 8.36
N LEU A 182 -0.92 14.33 8.37
CA LEU A 182 0.05 15.16 9.09
C LEU A 182 0.52 16.37 8.28
N MET A 183 0.12 16.48 7.01
CA MET A 183 0.59 17.52 6.09
C MET A 183 -0.51 18.53 5.77
N HIS A 184 -0.13 19.81 5.71
CA HIS A 184 -1.02 20.83 5.14
C HIS A 184 -1.30 20.53 3.68
N HIS A 185 -2.51 20.84 3.20
CA HIS A 185 -2.92 20.53 1.84
C HIS A 185 -1.91 20.99 0.78
N GLU A 186 -1.41 22.22 0.89
CA GLU A 186 -0.42 22.81 -0.04
C GLU A 186 0.96 22.14 -0.05
N GLU A 187 1.28 21.36 0.98
CA GLU A 187 2.54 20.65 1.12
C GLU A 187 2.47 19.21 0.61
N ARG A 188 1.25 18.70 0.36
CA ARG A 188 1.01 17.32 -0.08
C ARG A 188 1.54 17.09 -1.52
N PRO A 189 1.78 15.82 -1.90
CA PRO A 189 2.02 15.45 -3.29
C PRO A 189 0.96 16.01 -4.24
N ASP A 190 1.35 16.31 -5.48
CA ASP A 190 0.42 16.86 -6.48
C ASP A 190 -0.63 15.83 -6.90
N ALA A 191 -0.23 14.55 -6.98
CA ALA A 191 -1.13 13.44 -7.27
C ALA A 191 -0.83 12.20 -6.43
N ILE A 192 -1.88 11.59 -5.90
CA ILE A 192 -1.83 10.36 -5.11
C ILE A 192 -2.67 9.27 -5.78
N HIS A 193 -2.11 8.08 -5.88
CA HIS A 193 -2.72 6.89 -6.45
C HIS A 193 -2.70 5.78 -5.40
N LEU A 194 -3.88 5.35 -4.93
CA LEU A 194 -4.03 4.30 -3.93
C LEU A 194 -4.53 3.01 -4.61
N CYS A 195 -3.66 2.02 -4.72
CA CYS A 195 -3.96 0.73 -5.35
C CYS A 195 -4.34 -0.32 -4.31
N ALA A 196 -5.51 -0.93 -4.44
CA ALA A 196 -6.06 -1.89 -3.48
C ALA A 196 -5.90 -1.45 -2.02
N PRO A 197 -6.44 -0.29 -1.60
CA PRO A 197 -6.21 0.19 -0.24
C PRO A 197 -6.67 -0.82 0.82
N ALA A 198 -5.72 -1.26 1.67
CA ALA A 198 -6.01 -2.11 2.82
C ALA A 198 -6.36 -1.23 4.04
N LEU A 199 -7.46 -0.50 3.93
CA LEU A 199 -8.03 0.35 4.97
C LEU A 199 -9.56 0.45 4.80
N VAL A 200 -10.26 0.81 5.86
CA VAL A 200 -11.73 0.95 5.86
C VAL A 200 -12.15 2.38 5.51
N ALA A 201 -13.39 2.58 5.08
CA ALA A 201 -13.89 3.88 4.64
C ALA A 201 -13.70 5.00 5.69
N SER A 202 -13.94 4.71 6.96
CA SER A 202 -13.77 5.67 8.07
C SER A 202 -12.35 6.21 8.21
N ASP A 203 -11.33 5.46 7.78
CA ASP A 203 -9.92 5.86 7.87
C ASP A 203 -9.57 7.00 6.89
N ILE A 204 -10.32 7.16 5.80
CA ILE A 204 -9.99 8.11 4.73
C ILE A 204 -11.05 9.18 4.49
N ILE A 205 -12.34 8.91 4.79
CA ILE A 205 -13.46 9.85 4.55
C ILE A 205 -13.16 11.29 5.01
N PRO A 206 -12.59 11.53 6.22
CA PRO A 206 -12.29 12.90 6.67
C PRO A 206 -11.37 13.70 5.74
N LEU A 207 -10.58 13.01 4.90
CA LEU A 207 -9.58 13.59 4.01
C LEU A 207 -10.03 13.65 2.54
N ILE A 208 -11.18 13.09 2.20
CA ILE A 208 -11.68 13.01 0.81
C ILE A 208 -13.12 13.53 0.63
N ARG A 209 -13.76 13.99 1.70
CA ARG A 209 -15.07 14.67 1.65
C ARG A 209 -14.98 16.06 0.99
N PRO A 210 -16.08 16.67 0.55
CA PRO A 210 -16.06 17.94 -0.17
C PRO A 210 -15.37 19.05 0.64
N GLY A 211 -14.52 19.84 -0.04
CA GLY A 211 -13.82 20.99 0.56
C GLY A 211 -12.52 20.62 1.29
N THR A 212 -12.10 19.35 1.23
CA THR A 212 -10.82 18.90 1.81
C THR A 212 -9.67 18.96 0.82
N GLY A 213 -9.97 19.04 -0.49
CA GLY A 213 -8.99 18.95 -1.57
C GLY A 213 -8.37 17.55 -1.74
N GLY A 214 -8.86 16.53 -1.03
CA GLY A 214 -8.33 15.16 -1.13
C GLY A 214 -6.95 14.97 -0.47
N LEU A 215 -6.33 13.82 -0.75
CA LEU A 215 -4.99 13.48 -0.26
C LEU A 215 -3.89 14.15 -1.09
N GLY A 216 -4.02 14.19 -2.41
CA GLY A 216 -3.12 14.96 -3.27
C GLY A 216 -3.65 16.36 -3.52
N ARG A 217 -2.76 17.35 -3.73
CA ARG A 217 -3.16 18.75 -3.99
C ARG A 217 -4.13 18.91 -5.14
N SER A 218 -3.86 18.19 -6.22
CA SER A 218 -4.66 18.29 -7.45
C SER A 218 -5.47 17.05 -7.72
N LYS A 219 -5.01 15.88 -7.25
CA LYS A 219 -5.61 14.60 -7.62
C LYS A 219 -5.39 13.52 -6.59
N THR A 220 -6.47 12.82 -6.25
CA THR A 220 -6.43 11.55 -5.53
C THR A 220 -7.18 10.51 -6.35
N VAL A 221 -6.57 9.36 -6.61
CA VAL A 221 -7.21 8.26 -7.35
C VAL A 221 -7.18 7.00 -6.49
N ILE A 222 -8.34 6.40 -6.31
CA ILE A 222 -8.53 5.16 -5.55
C ILE A 222 -8.88 4.05 -6.53
N TYR A 223 -8.00 3.06 -6.64
CA TYR A 223 -8.20 1.88 -7.48
C TYR A 223 -8.64 0.69 -6.63
N TYR A 224 -9.80 0.14 -6.95
CA TYR A 224 -10.37 -1.02 -6.26
C TYR A 224 -10.68 -2.14 -7.26
N SER A 225 -10.86 -3.35 -6.75
CA SER A 225 -11.33 -4.48 -7.56
C SER A 225 -12.14 -5.45 -6.72
N LYS A 226 -13.35 -5.75 -7.22
CA LYS A 226 -14.23 -6.78 -6.64
C LYS A 226 -13.66 -8.20 -6.75
N LYS A 227 -12.58 -8.37 -7.53
CA LYS A 227 -11.86 -9.65 -7.69
C LYS A 227 -10.77 -9.83 -6.63
N ASP A 228 -10.54 -8.83 -5.77
CA ASP A 228 -9.53 -8.90 -4.72
C ASP A 228 -10.00 -9.75 -3.53
N LEU A 229 -9.94 -11.07 -3.69
CA LEU A 229 -10.33 -12.03 -2.66
C LEU A 229 -9.44 -11.96 -1.42
N ILE A 230 -8.19 -11.52 -1.56
CA ILE A 230 -7.27 -11.37 -0.42
C ILE A 230 -7.84 -10.31 0.50
N LEU A 231 -8.22 -9.14 -0.02
CA LEU A 231 -8.89 -8.14 0.79
C LEU A 231 -10.29 -8.59 1.22
N GLY A 232 -11.08 -9.19 0.35
CA GLY A 232 -12.45 -9.55 0.69
C GLY A 232 -12.61 -10.58 1.80
N ILE A 233 -11.66 -11.51 1.92
CA ILE A 233 -11.68 -12.58 2.93
C ILE A 233 -10.72 -12.29 4.08
N MET A 234 -9.44 -12.07 3.77
CA MET A 234 -8.40 -11.98 4.79
C MET A 234 -8.52 -10.66 5.56
N PHE A 235 -8.62 -9.52 4.87
CA PHE A 235 -8.73 -8.23 5.56
C PHE A 235 -10.01 -8.18 6.41
N ARG A 236 -11.16 -8.59 5.85
CA ARG A 236 -12.44 -8.63 6.57
C ARG A 236 -12.38 -9.42 7.87
N ALA A 237 -11.74 -10.59 7.83
CA ALA A 237 -11.54 -11.41 9.03
C ALA A 237 -10.67 -10.70 10.08
N LEU A 238 -9.68 -9.91 9.65
CA LEU A 238 -8.73 -9.23 10.53
C LEU A 238 -9.27 -7.94 11.15
N VAL A 239 -10.18 -7.24 10.46
CA VAL A 239 -10.75 -5.96 10.95
C VAL A 239 -12.15 -6.11 11.56
N GLY A 240 -12.56 -7.34 11.90
CA GLY A 240 -13.81 -7.57 12.64
C GLY A 240 -15.09 -7.47 11.80
N GLY A 241 -15.01 -7.70 10.48
CA GLY A 241 -16.18 -7.76 9.59
C GLY A 241 -16.29 -6.61 8.59
N ASP A 242 -15.53 -5.53 8.79
CA ASP A 242 -15.50 -4.40 7.85
C ASP A 242 -14.81 -4.75 6.53
N GLN A 243 -15.14 -4.01 5.48
CA GLN A 243 -14.62 -4.23 4.13
C GLN A 243 -13.52 -3.23 3.77
N ALA A 244 -12.48 -3.73 3.10
CA ALA A 244 -11.43 -2.89 2.58
C ALA A 244 -11.92 -2.09 1.37
N ILE A 245 -11.55 -0.81 1.30
CA ILE A 245 -11.81 0.02 0.12
C ILE A 245 -11.22 -0.62 -1.15
N GLY A 246 -10.10 -1.33 -1.06
CA GLY A 246 -9.51 -2.03 -2.20
C GLY A 246 -10.38 -3.15 -2.79
N GLU A 247 -11.29 -3.73 -2.01
CA GLU A 247 -12.25 -4.73 -2.50
C GLU A 247 -13.48 -4.05 -3.12
N ILE A 248 -14.13 -3.15 -2.36
CA ILE A 248 -15.47 -2.67 -2.67
C ILE A 248 -15.53 -1.25 -3.23
N GLY A 249 -14.44 -0.48 -3.17
CA GLY A 249 -14.44 0.95 -3.42
C GLY A 249 -15.00 1.74 -2.24
N LEU A 250 -15.63 2.88 -2.53
CA LEU A 250 -16.41 3.68 -1.57
C LEU A 250 -17.84 3.74 -2.05
N ASP A 251 -18.78 3.81 -1.12
CA ASP A 251 -20.19 3.97 -1.42
C ASP A 251 -20.50 5.42 -1.84
N VAL A 252 -20.33 5.70 -3.12
CA VAL A 252 -20.56 7.02 -3.72
C VAL A 252 -22.01 7.48 -3.69
N ASN A 253 -22.96 6.59 -3.40
CA ASN A 253 -24.38 6.99 -3.23
C ASN A 253 -24.62 7.62 -1.86
N ASN A 254 -23.79 7.28 -0.88
CA ASN A 254 -23.91 7.74 0.50
C ASN A 254 -22.82 8.72 0.92
N ILE A 255 -21.77 8.86 0.09
CA ILE A 255 -20.62 9.72 0.37
C ILE A 255 -20.37 10.61 -0.84
N GLU A 256 -20.56 11.92 -0.67
CA GLU A 256 -20.08 12.91 -1.63
C GLU A 256 -18.56 13.02 -1.52
N LEU A 257 -17.88 13.06 -2.65
CA LEU A 257 -16.41 13.11 -2.71
C LEU A 257 -15.95 14.49 -3.17
N ASP A 258 -14.79 14.90 -2.67
CA ASP A 258 -14.11 16.08 -3.20
C ASP A 258 -13.84 15.92 -4.70
N SER A 259 -13.95 17.01 -5.46
CA SER A 259 -13.77 16.99 -6.92
C SER A 259 -12.38 16.53 -7.38
N SER A 260 -11.38 16.62 -6.50
CA SER A 260 -10.03 16.10 -6.72
C SER A 260 -9.93 14.57 -6.62
N VAL A 261 -10.96 13.89 -6.08
CA VAL A 261 -10.95 12.46 -5.76
C VAL A 261 -11.70 11.67 -6.85
N LYS A 262 -11.06 10.61 -7.35
CA LYS A 262 -11.65 9.71 -8.35
C LYS A 262 -11.57 8.27 -7.89
N LEU A 263 -12.66 7.53 -8.07
CA LEU A 263 -12.68 6.08 -7.88
C LEU A 263 -12.65 5.37 -9.23
N ILE A 264 -11.86 4.30 -9.31
CA ILE A 264 -11.68 3.53 -10.53
C ILE A 264 -11.76 2.04 -10.20
N ASP A 265 -12.71 1.36 -10.84
CA ASP A 265 -12.77 -0.09 -10.83
C ASP A 265 -11.71 -0.66 -11.77
N ALA A 266 -10.66 -1.25 -11.21
CA ALA A 266 -9.56 -1.87 -11.96
C ALA A 266 -9.85 -3.35 -12.31
N SER A 267 -11.04 -3.87 -11.98
CA SER A 267 -11.34 -5.31 -12.12
C SER A 267 -11.18 -5.84 -13.54
N HIS A 268 -11.40 -5.03 -14.58
CA HIS A 268 -11.23 -5.48 -15.96
C HIS A 268 -9.76 -5.72 -16.34
N SER A 269 -8.83 -4.98 -15.75
CA SER A 269 -7.40 -5.12 -16.01
C SER A 269 -6.77 -6.25 -15.18
N LEU A 270 -7.40 -6.63 -14.07
CA LEU A 270 -6.87 -7.58 -13.10
C LEU A 270 -7.46 -9.00 -13.26
N GLY A 271 -6.62 -10.01 -13.04
CA GLY A 271 -6.99 -11.42 -13.08
C GLY A 271 -7.68 -11.87 -11.79
N TRP A 272 -8.60 -12.84 -11.90
CA TRP A 272 -9.45 -13.28 -10.79
C TRP A 272 -8.69 -13.83 -9.58
N GLN A 273 -7.62 -14.61 -9.81
CA GLN A 273 -6.91 -15.31 -8.73
C GLN A 273 -5.75 -14.52 -8.12
N ARG A 274 -5.34 -13.42 -8.77
CA ARG A 274 -4.12 -12.67 -8.43
C ARG A 274 -4.33 -11.16 -8.48
N ALA A 275 -5.58 -10.70 -8.35
CA ALA A 275 -5.92 -9.28 -8.47
C ALA A 275 -5.06 -8.41 -7.54
N HIS A 276 -4.94 -8.80 -6.27
CA HIS A 276 -4.16 -8.07 -5.26
C HIS A 276 -2.70 -7.88 -5.68
N THR A 277 -2.03 -8.92 -6.20
CA THR A 277 -0.61 -8.83 -6.53
C THR A 277 -0.34 -8.22 -7.90
N GLN A 278 -1.36 -8.16 -8.78
CA GLN A 278 -1.22 -7.66 -10.14
C GLN A 278 -1.30 -6.15 -10.29
N TYR A 279 -1.63 -5.41 -9.21
CA TYR A 279 -1.70 -3.94 -9.28
C TYR A 279 -0.39 -3.32 -9.76
N ALA A 280 0.77 -3.80 -9.30
CA ALA A 280 2.07 -3.26 -9.69
C ALA A 280 2.39 -3.53 -11.16
N GLU A 281 2.28 -4.79 -11.58
CA GLU A 281 2.58 -5.26 -12.94
C GLU A 281 1.68 -4.60 -13.98
N LYS A 282 0.39 -4.43 -13.66
CA LYS A 282 -0.63 -3.97 -14.61
C LYS A 282 -1.04 -2.52 -14.43
N PHE A 283 -0.37 -1.79 -13.56
CA PHE A 283 -0.75 -0.41 -13.23
C PHE A 283 -0.90 0.46 -14.47
N HIS A 284 0.00 0.31 -15.45
CA HIS A 284 -0.02 1.05 -16.69
C HIS A 284 -1.30 0.89 -17.53
N TYR A 285 -2.07 -0.20 -17.36
CA TYR A 285 -3.34 -0.41 -18.08
C TYR A 285 -4.49 0.45 -17.55
N PHE A 286 -4.47 0.80 -16.26
CA PHE A 286 -5.60 1.45 -15.59
C PHE A 286 -5.22 2.75 -14.88
N ALA A 287 -3.94 3.09 -14.81
CA ALA A 287 -3.48 4.35 -14.25
C ALA A 287 -4.17 5.52 -14.96
N HIS A 288 -4.79 6.42 -14.21
CA HIS A 288 -5.57 7.49 -14.80
C HIS A 288 -4.63 8.63 -15.17
N ALA A 289 -4.60 9.00 -16.45
CA ALA A 289 -3.80 10.11 -16.96
C ALA A 289 -4.10 11.42 -16.19
N PRO A 290 -3.13 12.32 -15.98
CA PRO A 290 -3.43 13.65 -15.47
C PRO A 290 -4.39 14.37 -16.41
N THR A 291 -5.52 14.87 -15.90
CA THR A 291 -6.34 15.83 -16.64
C THR A 291 -5.52 17.12 -16.67
N GLN A 292 -5.12 17.59 -17.86
CA GLN A 292 -4.37 18.83 -17.97
C GLN A 292 -5.22 19.97 -17.43
N ILE A 293 -4.78 20.59 -16.32
CA ILE A 293 -5.25 21.92 -15.96
C ILE A 293 -4.65 22.84 -17.01
N ILE A 294 -5.41 23.13 -18.06
CA ILE A 294 -5.08 24.23 -18.97
C ILE A 294 -5.15 25.48 -18.07
N LYS A 295 -3.98 25.98 -17.64
CA LYS A 295 -3.87 27.35 -17.13
C LYS A 295 -4.36 28.24 -18.28
N LYS A 296 -5.62 28.67 -18.23
CA LYS A 296 -6.08 29.80 -19.04
C LYS A 296 -5.21 30.98 -18.62
N ILE A 297 -4.19 31.25 -19.41
CA ILE A 297 -3.51 32.54 -19.38
C ILE A 297 -4.61 33.51 -19.80
N SER A 298 -5.20 34.21 -18.84
CA SER A 298 -6.08 35.33 -19.13
C SER A 298 -5.28 36.33 -19.97
N PRO A 299 -5.68 36.63 -21.22
CA PRO A 299 -5.06 37.71 -21.94
C PRO A 299 -5.39 38.99 -21.18
N ASN A 300 -4.35 39.69 -20.73
CA ASN A 300 -4.46 41.03 -20.17
C ASN A 300 -5.29 41.90 -21.13
N SER A 301 -6.50 42.26 -20.70
CA SER A 301 -7.19 43.44 -21.19
C SER A 301 -6.38 44.66 -20.76
N ASN A 302 -5.60 45.24 -21.67
CA ASN A 302 -5.21 46.65 -21.61
C ASN A 302 -4.49 47.07 -22.90
N SER A 303 -5.25 47.60 -23.86
CA SER A 303 -4.85 48.79 -24.64
C SER A 303 -5.93 49.09 -25.70
N SER A 304 -7.01 49.72 -25.28
CA SER A 304 -7.81 50.57 -26.17
C SER A 304 -7.53 52.01 -25.75
N ASN A 305 -6.69 52.71 -26.52
CA ASN A 305 -6.82 54.16 -26.63
C ASN A 305 -6.68 54.54 -28.10
N ILE A 306 -7.84 54.89 -28.64
CA ILE A 306 -8.08 55.52 -29.93
C ILE A 306 -7.63 56.98 -29.80
N THR A 307 -6.82 57.46 -30.75
CA THR A 307 -6.76 58.90 -31.06
C THR A 307 -6.93 59.04 -32.56
N THR A 308 -8.07 59.58 -32.95
CA THR A 308 -8.48 59.90 -34.31
C THR A 308 -7.76 61.16 -34.80
N HIS A 309 -7.10 61.07 -35.95
CA HIS A 309 -6.81 62.21 -36.81
C HIS A 309 -7.76 62.14 -38.00
N SER A 310 -8.64 63.13 -38.12
CA SER A 310 -9.17 63.74 -39.37
C SER A 310 -10.13 64.84 -38.97
#